data_AF-A0A7S1PGG9-F1
#
_entry.id   AF-A0A7S1PGG9-F1
#
_cell.length_a   1.000
_cell.length_b   1.000
_cell.length_c   1.000
_cell.angle_alpha   90.00
_cell.angle_beta   90.00
_cell.angle_gamma   90.00
#
_symmetry.space_group_name_H-M   'P 1'
#
loop_
_entity.id
_entity.type
_entity.pdbx_description
1 polymer ?
#
loop_
_entity_poly.entity_id
_entity_poly.type
_entity_poly.pdbx_seq_one_letter_code
_entity_poly.pdbx_strand_id
1 'polypeptide(L)'
;RERDRIPRRRALAAQKGEFKLSLWSLLKDTVGKDLSRISMPVTLNEPLSFLQRLAEDVQYHSLLTAAAKQTCPLKRLAHVAVFACTPYATSVKRLQKPFNPILGETYEVSHLGYRMIAEQVSHHPPVSAYHVIDDNHNFTLWGSCHGKIKFTGTTVEVKVAGWVRLRLRTCDGWEEYVWGRPITVVHNIIFGGLWMEWVGMVSVRNCTRRQTAMLEFMRRTGGMFTKASPLHQLRGEVRDETGTPHYVVGGCWSQHIWVQTVNARQPSSPDSGGSNRPYDVSYDPPTTGLQRLDGVHHHHDHEAHAGPSTALLHCGKSDDSFANLDDSPPVSPSGLRSKHKLTVCLEQNSPSPDPRDTLVEWRPAADPPNSCAYFNFTSVAMELNEVSPDYDPKEGVPVPITDSRFRTDQRLYEEGRVNEAQAEKRRLEEKQRAARKARIDEWQPRWFERRLDPIVSKKEPTWQLRQTPSYWDKKRDYADLLMRSQAPNTNRHATMGHGQGG
;
A
#
# COMPACT_ATOMS: atom_id res chain seq x y z
N ARG A 1 -0.76 21.61 -18.27
CA ARG A 1 0.07 22.51 -19.11
C ARG A 1 1.48 21.94 -19.33
N GLU A 2 2.08 21.21 -18.38
CA GLU A 2 3.36 20.50 -18.59
C GLU A 2 3.20 19.00 -18.94
N ARG A 3 2.14 18.36 -18.42
CA ARG A 3 1.77 16.95 -18.67
C ARG A 3 1.66 16.57 -20.15
N ASP A 4 1.28 17.52 -21.01
CA ASP A 4 0.97 17.27 -22.43
C ASP A 4 2.20 17.41 -23.36
N ARG A 5 3.38 17.79 -22.83
CA ARG A 5 4.57 18.03 -23.65
C ARG A 5 5.24 16.75 -24.16
N ILE A 6 5.22 15.70 -23.35
CA ILE A 6 5.83 14.41 -23.69
C ILE A 6 4.69 13.41 -23.90
N PRO A 7 4.48 12.91 -25.13
CA PRO A 7 3.52 11.86 -25.40
C PRO A 7 3.86 10.63 -24.55
N ARG A 8 2.86 10.11 -23.83
CA ARG A 8 3.00 8.90 -23.03
C ARG A 8 2.51 7.68 -23.79
N ARG A 9 3.14 6.52 -23.55
CA ARG A 9 2.73 5.27 -24.21
C ARG A 9 1.30 4.87 -23.83
N ARG A 10 0.61 4.25 -24.80
CA ARG A 10 -0.78 3.75 -24.66
C ARG A 10 -0.89 2.23 -24.78
N ALA A 11 0.24 1.55 -24.89
CA ALA A 11 0.36 0.11 -25.04
C ALA A 11 1.73 -0.34 -24.53
N LEU A 12 1.84 -1.60 -24.10
CA LEU A 12 3.12 -2.22 -23.76
C LEU A 12 3.75 -2.87 -25.00
N ALA A 13 5.05 -3.15 -24.91
CA ALA A 13 5.83 -3.79 -25.98
C ALA A 13 5.28 -5.19 -26.35
N ALA A 14 4.79 -5.95 -25.37
CA ALA A 14 4.15 -7.23 -25.58
C ALA A 14 2.81 -7.33 -24.83
N GLN A 15 1.87 -8.09 -25.40
CA GLN A 15 0.64 -8.48 -24.71
C GLN A 15 0.97 -9.51 -23.62
N LYS A 16 0.13 -9.58 -22.58
CA LYS A 16 0.28 -10.60 -21.54
C LYS A 16 0.11 -11.99 -22.15
N GLY A 17 1.02 -12.91 -21.83
CA GLY A 17 0.87 -14.32 -22.22
C GLY A 17 -0.24 -15.02 -21.42
N GLU A 18 -0.82 -16.07 -21.99
CA GLU A 18 -1.73 -16.95 -21.26
C GLU A 18 -0.94 -18.00 -20.48
N PHE A 19 -0.95 -17.90 -19.15
CA PHE A 19 -0.32 -18.90 -18.29
C PHE A 19 -1.33 -19.41 -17.26
N LYS A 20 -1.63 -20.71 -17.32
CA LYS A 20 -2.50 -21.39 -16.36
C LYS A 20 -1.65 -22.05 -15.28
N LEU A 21 -1.18 -21.25 -14.33
CA LEU A 21 -0.53 -21.77 -13.13
C LEU A 21 -1.51 -21.70 -11.95
N SER A 22 -1.73 -22.83 -11.27
CA SER A 22 -2.57 -22.86 -10.08
C SER A 22 -1.83 -22.21 -8.91
N LEU A 23 -2.38 -21.13 -8.34
CA LEU A 23 -1.77 -20.48 -7.17
C LEU A 23 -1.69 -21.45 -5.97
N TRP A 24 -2.69 -22.33 -5.81
CA TRP A 24 -2.65 -23.39 -4.80
C TRP A 24 -1.49 -24.35 -4.99
N SER A 25 -1.14 -24.72 -6.23
CA SER A 25 0.00 -25.60 -6.47
C SER A 25 1.33 -25.04 -5.94
N LEU A 26 1.47 -23.71 -5.88
CA LEU A 26 2.63 -23.03 -5.31
C LEU A 26 2.53 -22.86 -3.78
N LEU A 27 1.32 -22.62 -3.26
CA LEU A 27 1.12 -22.27 -1.86
C LEU A 27 0.95 -23.49 -0.94
N LYS A 28 0.51 -24.63 -1.46
CA LYS A 28 0.16 -25.83 -0.67
C LYS A 28 1.30 -26.30 0.25
N ASP A 29 2.55 -26.26 -0.23
CA ASP A 29 3.72 -26.76 0.52
C ASP A 29 4.26 -25.73 1.54
N THR A 30 3.61 -24.56 1.58
CA THR A 30 4.02 -23.39 2.37
C THR A 30 2.97 -22.96 3.39
N VAL A 31 1.86 -23.69 3.48
CA VAL A 31 0.87 -23.53 4.54
C VAL A 31 1.55 -23.69 5.90
N GLY A 32 1.38 -22.70 6.78
CA GLY A 32 2.02 -22.66 8.10
C GLY A 32 3.48 -22.22 8.11
N LYS A 33 4.09 -21.95 6.95
CA LYS A 33 5.46 -21.42 6.81
C LYS A 33 5.44 -19.93 6.46
N ASP A 34 6.58 -19.28 6.60
CA ASP A 34 6.79 -17.90 6.15
C ASP A 34 6.73 -17.81 4.61
N LEU A 35 5.60 -17.34 4.09
CA LEU A 35 5.33 -17.17 2.66
C LEU A 35 6.28 -16.19 1.96
N SER A 36 7.00 -15.34 2.71
CA SER A 36 7.94 -14.37 2.14
C SER A 36 9.16 -15.02 1.48
N ARG A 37 9.44 -16.32 1.76
CA ARG A 37 10.59 -17.06 1.23
C ARG A 37 10.34 -17.74 -0.12
N ILE A 38 9.12 -17.71 -0.63
CA ILE A 38 8.76 -18.34 -1.92
C ILE A 38 9.07 -17.36 -3.05
N SER A 39 9.98 -17.75 -3.95
CA SER A 39 10.14 -17.05 -5.22
C SER A 39 8.98 -17.42 -6.14
N MET A 40 8.09 -16.47 -6.39
CA MET A 40 6.98 -16.65 -7.32
C MET A 40 7.48 -16.72 -8.76
N PRO A 41 6.94 -17.58 -9.64
CA PRO A 41 7.23 -17.51 -11.07
C PRO A 41 6.89 -16.13 -11.66
N VAL A 42 7.69 -15.66 -12.62
CA VAL A 42 7.51 -14.34 -13.26
C VAL A 42 6.16 -14.21 -13.97
N THR A 43 5.58 -15.32 -14.41
CA THR A 43 4.26 -15.35 -15.07
C THR A 43 3.10 -14.99 -14.15
N LEU A 44 3.31 -15.04 -12.83
CA LEU A 44 2.35 -14.54 -11.84
C LEU A 44 2.57 -13.06 -11.49
N ASN A 45 3.57 -12.43 -12.10
CA ASN A 45 3.82 -11.01 -11.96
C ASN A 45 3.09 -10.19 -13.04
N GLU A 46 2.85 -8.92 -12.72
CA GLU A 46 2.63 -7.84 -13.67
C GLU A 46 3.96 -7.08 -13.85
N PRO A 47 4.24 -6.45 -15.00
CA PRO A 47 5.52 -5.77 -15.29
C PRO A 47 5.68 -4.41 -14.57
N LEU A 48 5.25 -4.33 -13.32
CA LEU A 48 5.43 -3.19 -12.43
C LEU A 48 6.06 -3.65 -11.11
N SER A 49 7.00 -2.86 -10.60
CA SER A 49 7.51 -2.96 -9.23
C SER A 49 6.43 -2.49 -8.25
N PHE A 50 6.46 -2.98 -7.01
CA PHE A 50 5.56 -2.47 -5.98
C PHE A 50 5.77 -0.97 -5.71
N LEU A 51 7.00 -0.45 -5.94
CA LEU A 51 7.25 1.00 -5.82
C LEU A 51 6.48 1.82 -6.86
N GLN A 52 6.33 1.28 -8.08
CA GLN A 52 5.50 1.88 -9.12
C GLN A 52 4.02 1.81 -8.74
N ARG A 53 3.57 0.68 -8.16
CA ARG A 53 2.19 0.53 -7.69
C ARG A 53 1.78 1.62 -6.69
N LEU A 54 2.70 2.05 -5.82
CA LEU A 54 2.45 3.15 -4.88
C LEU A 54 2.17 4.50 -5.57
N ALA A 55 2.61 4.71 -6.81
CA ALA A 55 2.28 5.92 -7.55
C ALA A 55 0.82 5.96 -7.97
N GLU A 56 0.18 4.80 -8.16
CA GLU A 56 -1.25 4.72 -8.50
C GLU A 56 -2.15 5.18 -7.32
N ASP A 57 -1.66 5.10 -6.07
CA ASP A 57 -2.38 5.59 -4.88
C ASP A 57 -2.72 7.10 -4.99
N VAL A 58 -2.01 7.84 -5.86
CA VAL A 58 -2.14 9.30 -6.01
C VAL A 58 -2.79 9.70 -7.34
N GLN A 59 -3.25 8.73 -8.15
CA GLN A 59 -3.87 8.98 -9.46
C GLN A 59 -5.00 10.03 -9.41
N TYR A 60 -5.78 10.04 -8.33
CA TYR A 60 -6.93 10.93 -8.16
C TYR A 60 -6.64 12.11 -7.22
N HIS A 61 -5.41 12.64 -7.22
CA HIS A 61 -5.00 13.79 -6.39
C HIS A 61 -5.80 15.09 -6.64
N SER A 62 -6.56 15.18 -7.75
CA SER A 62 -7.51 16.26 -7.98
C SER A 62 -8.56 16.37 -6.87
N LEU A 63 -8.91 15.26 -6.20
CA LEU A 63 -9.77 15.27 -5.01
C LEU A 63 -9.14 16.04 -3.84
N LEU A 64 -7.81 15.92 -3.66
CA LEU A 64 -7.08 16.69 -2.65
C LEU A 64 -7.00 18.17 -3.04
N THR A 65 -6.82 18.46 -4.33
CA THR A 65 -6.87 19.83 -4.85
C THR A 65 -8.26 20.46 -4.64
N ALA A 66 -9.33 19.68 -4.82
CA ALA A 66 -10.69 20.11 -4.53
C ALA A 66 -10.94 20.28 -3.02
N ALA A 67 -10.36 19.40 -2.19
CA ALA A 67 -10.38 19.52 -0.74
C ALA A 67 -9.74 20.84 -0.28
N ALA A 68 -8.56 21.18 -0.79
CA ALA A 68 -7.85 22.42 -0.44
C ALA A 68 -8.69 23.70 -0.68
N LYS A 69 -9.64 23.65 -1.62
CA LYS A 69 -10.53 24.76 -1.96
C LYS A 69 -11.78 24.87 -1.07
N GLN A 70 -12.11 23.86 -0.28
CA GLN A 70 -13.28 23.92 0.60
C GLN A 70 -12.98 24.76 1.84
N THR A 71 -13.91 25.65 2.19
CA THR A 71 -13.83 26.47 3.41
C THR A 71 -14.22 25.67 4.66
N CYS A 72 -15.22 24.77 4.54
CA CYS A 72 -15.66 23.92 5.64
C CYS A 72 -14.70 22.72 5.86
N PRO A 73 -14.14 22.54 7.08
CA PRO A 73 -13.24 21.42 7.38
C PRO A 73 -13.85 20.03 7.17
N LEU A 74 -15.14 19.85 7.48
CA LEU A 74 -15.83 18.58 7.27
C LEU A 74 -15.98 18.26 5.77
N LYS A 75 -16.21 19.29 4.94
CA LYS A 75 -16.22 19.11 3.48
C LYS A 75 -14.82 18.74 2.95
N ARG A 76 -13.75 19.28 3.53
CA ARG A 76 -12.37 18.85 3.22
C ARG A 76 -12.18 17.38 3.57
N LEU A 77 -12.56 16.99 4.78
CA LEU A 77 -12.47 15.61 5.25
C LEU A 77 -13.27 14.64 4.37
N ALA A 78 -14.44 15.04 3.87
CA ALA A 78 -15.20 14.24 2.89
C ALA A 78 -14.42 13.97 1.60
N HIS A 79 -13.76 14.98 1.03
CA HIS A 79 -12.92 14.81 -0.16
C HIS A 79 -11.71 13.90 0.11
N VAL A 80 -11.04 14.08 1.26
CA VAL A 80 -9.91 13.24 1.67
C VAL A 80 -10.37 11.79 1.91
N ALA A 81 -11.58 11.58 2.45
CA ALA A 81 -12.16 10.26 2.65
C ALA A 81 -12.43 9.54 1.32
N VAL A 82 -12.99 10.25 0.33
CA VAL A 82 -13.16 9.68 -1.02
C VAL A 82 -11.80 9.38 -1.65
N PHE A 83 -10.83 10.30 -1.56
CA PHE A 83 -9.47 10.10 -2.04
C PHE A 83 -8.83 8.82 -1.47
N ALA A 84 -8.95 8.60 -0.16
CA ALA A 84 -8.43 7.42 0.53
C ALA A 84 -9.02 6.09 0.03
N CYS A 85 -10.20 6.11 -0.60
CA CYS A 85 -10.82 4.93 -1.21
C CYS A 85 -10.39 4.66 -2.65
N THR A 86 -9.92 5.68 -3.37
CA THR A 86 -9.65 5.59 -4.80
C THR A 86 -8.58 4.57 -5.24
N PRO A 87 -7.52 4.29 -4.46
CA PRO A 87 -6.48 3.36 -4.90
C PRO A 87 -7.02 1.95 -5.22
N TYR A 88 -8.03 1.50 -4.49
CA TYR A 88 -8.53 0.12 -4.57
C TYR A 88 -9.29 -0.18 -5.86
N ALA A 89 -9.86 0.82 -6.54
CA ALA A 89 -10.52 0.62 -7.83
C ALA A 89 -9.54 0.24 -8.94
N THR A 90 -8.30 0.74 -8.88
CA THR A 90 -7.28 0.52 -9.93
C THR A 90 -6.79 -0.93 -9.99
N SER A 91 -7.07 -1.73 -8.96
CA SER A 91 -6.51 -3.07 -8.79
C SER A 91 -7.53 -4.20 -8.93
N VAL A 92 -8.83 -3.93 -9.06
CA VAL A 92 -9.90 -4.95 -9.05
C VAL A 92 -9.65 -6.12 -10.00
N LYS A 93 -9.21 -5.82 -11.23
CA LYS A 93 -8.98 -6.82 -12.29
C LYS A 93 -7.52 -7.30 -12.35
N ARG A 94 -6.64 -6.80 -11.48
CA ARG A 94 -5.19 -7.02 -11.53
C ARG A 94 -4.77 -8.08 -10.52
N LEU A 95 -5.04 -9.34 -10.87
CA LEU A 95 -4.76 -10.52 -10.05
C LEU A 95 -3.27 -10.91 -10.02
N GLN A 96 -2.47 -10.33 -10.92
CA GLN A 96 -1.02 -10.55 -10.98
C GLN A 96 -0.31 -9.64 -9.97
N LYS A 97 0.70 -10.18 -9.29
CA LYS A 97 1.43 -9.46 -8.24
C LYS A 97 2.49 -8.53 -8.84
N PRO A 98 2.67 -7.29 -8.39
CA PRO A 98 3.84 -6.52 -8.80
C PRO A 98 5.15 -7.22 -8.38
N PHE A 99 6.25 -6.92 -9.05
CA PHE A 99 7.58 -7.36 -8.64
C PHE A 99 7.86 -6.86 -7.23
N ASN A 100 8.37 -7.76 -6.38
CA ASN A 100 8.84 -7.36 -5.05
C ASN A 100 10.12 -6.54 -5.25
N PRO A 101 10.17 -5.27 -4.79
CA PRO A 101 11.35 -4.44 -5.00
C PRO A 101 12.56 -5.05 -4.28
N ILE A 102 13.73 -4.95 -4.90
CA ILE A 102 14.99 -5.34 -4.24
C ILE A 102 15.41 -4.26 -3.23
N LEU A 103 16.16 -4.64 -2.20
CA LEU A 103 16.59 -3.70 -1.17
C LEU A 103 17.41 -2.54 -1.77
N GLY A 104 17.01 -1.29 -1.51
CA GLY A 104 17.62 -0.10 -2.08
C GLY A 104 17.14 0.25 -3.50
N GLU A 105 16.22 -0.52 -4.09
CA GLU A 105 15.50 -0.10 -5.30
C GLU A 105 14.75 1.21 -5.02
N THR A 106 14.75 2.11 -5.99
CA THR A 106 14.05 3.39 -5.94
C THR A 106 13.05 3.50 -7.08
N TYR A 107 12.11 4.42 -6.99
CA TYR A 107 11.26 4.78 -8.12
C TYR A 107 10.84 6.24 -8.02
N GLU A 108 10.95 6.97 -9.12
CA GLU A 108 10.42 8.34 -9.22
C GLU A 108 9.35 8.53 -10.30
N VAL A 109 8.46 9.48 -10.05
CA VAL A 109 7.54 10.03 -11.06
C VAL A 109 7.36 11.54 -10.83
N SER A 110 7.25 12.30 -11.91
CA SER A 110 7.19 13.77 -11.89
C SER A 110 6.24 14.38 -12.93
N HIS A 111 5.59 13.58 -13.78
CA HIS A 111 4.75 14.09 -14.87
C HIS A 111 3.23 14.01 -14.60
N LEU A 112 2.83 13.49 -13.44
CA LEU A 112 1.43 13.23 -13.11
C LEU A 112 0.77 14.40 -12.36
N GLY A 113 1.37 15.59 -12.37
CA GLY A 113 0.92 16.74 -11.58
C GLY A 113 1.40 16.70 -10.12
N TYR A 114 2.30 15.77 -9.83
CA TYR A 114 3.02 15.65 -8.57
C TYR A 114 4.38 15.01 -8.83
N ARG A 115 5.29 15.24 -7.88
CA ARG A 115 6.59 14.57 -7.78
C ARG A 115 6.57 13.55 -6.66
N MET A 116 6.95 12.32 -6.96
CA MET A 116 7.05 11.23 -6.00
C MET A 116 8.42 10.56 -6.09
N ILE A 117 8.94 10.19 -4.92
CA ILE A 117 10.08 9.29 -4.75
C ILE A 117 9.66 8.16 -3.80
N ALA A 118 10.03 6.93 -4.16
CA ALA A 118 9.88 5.75 -3.32
C ALA A 118 11.20 4.97 -3.22
N GLU A 119 11.39 4.28 -2.11
CA GLU A 119 12.56 3.42 -1.85
C GLU A 119 12.13 2.14 -1.13
N GLN A 120 12.73 1.01 -1.51
CA GLN A 120 12.66 -0.21 -0.73
C GLN A 120 13.62 -0.12 0.46
N VAL A 121 13.10 0.34 1.59
CA VAL A 121 13.88 0.67 2.79
C VAL A 121 14.21 -0.56 3.65
N SER A 122 13.43 -1.65 3.53
CA SER A 122 13.72 -2.92 4.20
C SER A 122 13.26 -4.11 3.38
N HIS A 123 13.88 -5.27 3.56
CA HIS A 123 13.52 -6.51 2.87
C HIS A 123 13.00 -7.61 3.81
N HIS A 124 13.37 -7.57 5.09
CA HIS A 124 12.87 -8.49 6.12
C HIS A 124 12.58 -7.73 7.42
N PRO A 125 11.34 -7.30 7.65
CA PRO A 125 10.19 -7.38 6.74
C PRO A 125 10.33 -6.52 5.47
N PRO A 126 9.65 -6.83 4.36
CA PRO A 126 9.64 -5.97 3.18
C PRO A 126 8.86 -4.68 3.48
N VAL A 127 9.55 -3.55 3.45
CA VAL A 127 8.98 -2.21 3.67
C VAL A 127 9.36 -1.31 2.49
N SER A 128 8.36 -0.70 1.88
CA SER A 128 8.52 0.33 0.86
C SER A 128 8.07 1.67 1.45
N ALA A 129 8.92 2.69 1.39
CA ALA A 129 8.60 4.04 1.82
C ALA A 129 8.44 4.95 0.59
N TYR A 130 7.56 5.94 0.69
CA TYR A 130 7.30 6.87 -0.41
C TYR A 130 6.93 8.26 0.10
N HIS A 131 7.24 9.26 -0.72
CA HIS A 131 6.96 10.66 -0.44
C HIS A 131 6.55 11.38 -1.71
N VAL A 132 5.51 12.19 -1.62
CA VAL A 132 4.82 12.84 -2.73
C VAL A 132 4.65 14.32 -2.42
N ILE A 133 4.95 15.16 -3.40
CA ILE A 133 4.80 16.61 -3.35
C ILE A 133 3.96 17.03 -4.56
N ASP A 134 2.82 17.67 -4.32
CA ASP A 134 2.04 18.30 -5.37
C ASP A 134 2.84 19.39 -6.09
N ASP A 135 2.72 19.49 -7.41
CA ASP A 135 3.51 20.47 -8.17
C ASP A 135 3.13 21.92 -7.84
N ASN A 136 1.89 22.15 -7.40
CA ASN A 136 1.44 23.46 -6.94
C ASN A 136 1.63 23.65 -5.43
N HIS A 137 2.32 22.72 -4.76
CA HIS A 137 2.55 22.73 -3.31
C HIS A 137 1.27 22.81 -2.48
N ASN A 138 0.15 22.27 -2.99
CA ASN A 138 -1.11 22.22 -2.24
C ASN A 138 -1.12 21.11 -1.19
N PHE A 139 -0.35 20.05 -1.39
CA PHE A 139 -0.23 18.97 -0.42
C PHE A 139 1.12 18.27 -0.47
N THR A 140 1.45 17.64 0.66
CA THR A 140 2.51 16.64 0.76
C THR A 140 1.87 15.36 1.31
N LEU A 141 2.16 14.22 0.68
CA LEU A 141 1.64 12.92 1.09
C LEU A 141 2.80 11.94 1.22
N TRP A 142 2.84 11.17 2.29
CA TRP A 142 3.90 10.17 2.50
C TRP A 142 3.40 8.98 3.28
N GLY A 143 4.19 7.93 3.31
CA GLY A 143 3.89 6.76 4.10
C GLY A 143 4.85 5.63 3.83
N SER A 144 4.53 4.49 4.44
CA SER A 144 5.21 3.24 4.16
C SER A 144 4.20 2.11 4.10
N CYS A 145 4.57 1.04 3.41
CA CYS A 145 3.74 -0.15 3.25
C CYS A 145 4.54 -1.39 3.63
N HIS A 146 3.95 -2.21 4.50
CA HIS A 146 4.44 -3.54 4.83
C HIS A 146 3.30 -4.55 4.80
N GLY A 147 3.35 -5.51 3.87
CA GLY A 147 2.33 -6.55 3.75
C GLY A 147 2.59 -7.75 4.66
N LYS A 148 1.62 -8.08 5.51
CA LYS A 148 1.56 -9.34 6.26
C LYS A 148 0.51 -10.24 5.61
N ILE A 149 0.94 -11.42 5.17
CA ILE A 149 0.10 -12.38 4.44
C ILE A 149 -0.34 -13.48 5.40
N LYS A 150 -1.64 -13.82 5.38
CA LYS A 150 -2.22 -14.93 6.13
C LYS A 150 -3.03 -15.82 5.18
N PHE A 151 -2.76 -17.11 5.19
CA PHE A 151 -3.55 -18.10 4.47
C PHE A 151 -4.61 -18.70 5.40
N THR A 152 -5.86 -18.77 4.93
CA THR A 152 -7.01 -19.27 5.71
C THR A 152 -7.76 -20.38 4.98
N GLY A 153 -7.05 -21.19 4.19
CA GLY A 153 -7.62 -22.32 3.44
C GLY A 153 -8.02 -21.92 2.02
N THR A 154 -9.24 -21.45 1.80
CA THR A 154 -9.67 -21.08 0.44
C THR A 154 -9.32 -19.65 0.05
N THR A 155 -8.82 -18.86 1.01
CA THR A 155 -8.51 -17.44 0.84
C THR A 155 -7.12 -17.08 1.35
N VAL A 156 -6.53 -16.03 0.76
CA VAL A 156 -5.34 -15.34 1.27
C VAL A 156 -5.76 -13.94 1.70
N GLU A 157 -5.48 -13.59 2.95
CA GLU A 157 -5.67 -12.24 3.49
C GLU A 157 -4.32 -11.52 3.54
N VAL A 158 -4.27 -10.29 3.04
CA VAL A 158 -3.10 -9.42 3.10
C VAL A 158 -3.45 -8.18 3.91
N LYS A 159 -2.88 -8.08 5.10
CA LYS A 159 -2.94 -6.89 5.95
C LYS A 159 -1.76 -5.99 5.62
N VAL A 160 -2.02 -4.77 5.17
CA VAL A 160 -0.97 -3.79 4.88
C VAL A 160 -0.81 -2.89 6.10
N ALA A 161 0.32 -3.02 6.77
CA ALA A 161 0.77 -2.13 7.84
C ALA A 161 1.41 -0.85 7.26
N GLY A 162 1.44 0.19 8.09
CA GLY A 162 1.94 1.52 7.74
C GLY A 162 0.82 2.51 7.42
N TRP A 163 0.98 3.71 7.95
CA TRP A 163 0.01 4.79 7.84
C TRP A 163 0.26 5.64 6.60
N VAL A 164 -0.81 6.16 6.00
CA VAL A 164 -0.72 7.26 5.05
C VAL A 164 -0.84 8.57 5.79
N ARG A 165 0.06 9.49 5.47
CA ARG A 165 0.14 10.84 6.00
C ARG A 165 -0.17 11.82 4.90
N LEU A 166 -0.98 12.82 5.20
CA LEU A 166 -1.28 13.91 4.29
C LEU A 166 -1.21 15.22 5.05
N ARG A 167 -0.40 16.13 4.56
CA ARG A 167 -0.39 17.53 4.95
C ARG A 167 -1.02 18.34 3.83
N LEU A 168 -2.19 18.92 4.08
CA LEU A 168 -2.99 19.65 3.11
C LEU A 168 -2.95 21.16 3.40
N ARG A 169 -2.67 21.97 2.39
CA ARG A 169 -2.78 23.43 2.47
C ARG A 169 -4.25 23.83 2.36
N THR A 170 -4.74 24.61 3.30
CA THR A 170 -6.13 25.08 3.37
C THR A 170 -6.19 26.60 3.30
N CYS A 171 -7.39 27.16 3.20
CA CYS A 171 -7.60 28.61 3.23
C CYS A 171 -7.17 29.27 4.55
N ASP A 172 -7.10 28.50 5.64
CA ASP A 172 -6.82 28.94 7.00
C ASP A 172 -5.55 28.32 7.61
N GLY A 173 -4.68 27.73 6.78
CA GLY A 173 -3.38 27.22 7.21
C GLY A 173 -3.03 25.84 6.64
N TRP A 174 -2.58 24.94 7.52
CA TRP A 174 -2.23 23.56 7.18
C TRP A 174 -3.03 22.60 8.04
N GLU A 175 -3.50 21.51 7.44
CA GLU A 175 -4.17 20.43 8.13
C GLU A 175 -3.44 19.11 7.93
N GLU A 176 -3.36 18.32 9.00
CA GLU A 176 -2.71 17.03 9.03
C GLU A 176 -3.77 15.92 9.06
N TYR A 177 -3.68 14.99 8.13
CA TYR A 177 -4.56 13.85 8.01
C TYR A 177 -3.78 12.54 8.07
N VAL A 178 -4.43 11.50 8.58
CA VAL A 178 -3.87 10.16 8.66
C VAL A 178 -4.93 9.08 8.47
N TRP A 179 -4.59 8.01 7.76
CA TRP A 179 -5.43 6.82 7.62
C TRP A 179 -4.63 5.54 7.41
N GLY A 180 -5.25 4.41 7.73
CA GLY A 180 -4.75 3.07 7.42
C GLY A 180 -5.35 2.53 6.13
N ARG A 181 -5.01 1.29 5.77
CA ARG A 181 -5.52 0.61 4.56
C ARG A 181 -6.48 -0.54 4.92
N PRO A 182 -7.48 -0.86 4.09
CA PRO A 182 -8.31 -2.03 4.27
C PRO A 182 -7.51 -3.32 4.00
N ILE A 183 -8.06 -4.44 4.44
CA ILE A 183 -7.48 -5.77 4.23
C ILE A 183 -7.80 -6.21 2.81
N THR A 184 -6.81 -6.71 2.08
CA THR A 184 -7.04 -7.36 0.78
C THR A 184 -7.35 -8.84 1.01
N VAL A 185 -8.41 -9.36 0.41
CA VAL A 185 -8.75 -10.78 0.45
C VAL A 185 -8.74 -11.31 -0.98
N VAL A 186 -7.93 -12.33 -1.23
CA VAL A 186 -7.90 -13.06 -2.50
C VAL A 186 -8.62 -14.39 -2.29
N HIS A 187 -9.69 -14.60 -3.03
CA HIS A 187 -10.58 -15.75 -2.90
C HIS A 187 -10.26 -16.84 -3.93
N ASN A 188 -10.81 -18.03 -3.68
CA ASN A 188 -10.76 -19.16 -4.61
C ASN A 188 -9.34 -19.62 -4.93
N ILE A 189 -8.45 -19.57 -3.93
CA ILE A 189 -7.03 -19.96 -4.12
C ILE A 189 -6.91 -21.43 -4.55
N ILE A 190 -7.79 -22.29 -4.03
CA ILE A 190 -7.80 -23.74 -4.28
C ILE A 190 -8.73 -24.12 -5.45
N PHE A 191 -9.98 -23.65 -5.44
CA PHE A 191 -11.01 -24.02 -6.41
C PHE A 191 -11.75 -22.79 -6.95
N GLY A 192 -11.96 -22.76 -8.26
CA GLY A 192 -12.69 -21.68 -8.96
C GLY A 192 -11.78 -20.59 -9.55
N GLY A 193 -12.40 -19.57 -10.14
CA GLY A 193 -11.69 -18.40 -10.63
C GLY A 193 -11.27 -17.49 -9.48
N LEU A 194 -10.00 -17.06 -9.47
CA LEU A 194 -9.47 -16.09 -8.53
C LEU A 194 -10.22 -14.76 -8.66
N TRP A 195 -10.59 -14.18 -7.52
CA TRP A 195 -11.09 -12.81 -7.44
C TRP A 195 -10.62 -12.18 -6.13
N MET A 196 -10.66 -10.86 -6.06
CA MET A 196 -10.19 -10.13 -4.89
C MET A 196 -11.20 -9.08 -4.43
N GLU A 197 -11.24 -8.82 -3.13
CA GLU A 197 -11.96 -7.71 -2.53
C GLU A 197 -11.13 -7.02 -1.45
N TRP A 198 -11.47 -5.76 -1.15
CA TRP A 198 -10.97 -5.05 0.02
C TRP A 198 -12.07 -5.02 1.06
N VAL A 199 -11.70 -5.27 2.31
CA VAL A 199 -12.63 -5.40 3.43
C VAL A 199 -12.12 -4.72 4.69
N GLY A 200 -13.05 -4.35 5.56
CA GLY A 200 -12.77 -3.86 6.91
C GLY A 200 -12.98 -2.36 7.06
N MET A 201 -12.75 -1.90 8.30
CA MET A 201 -12.94 -0.51 8.70
C MET A 201 -11.67 0.31 8.43
N VAL A 202 -11.83 1.45 7.77
CA VAL A 202 -10.81 2.47 7.57
C VAL A 202 -11.26 3.76 8.27
N SER A 203 -10.37 4.35 9.08
CA SER A 203 -10.61 5.63 9.75
C SER A 203 -9.67 6.69 9.16
N VAL A 204 -10.26 7.69 8.50
CA VAL A 204 -9.54 8.87 8.00
C VAL A 204 -9.71 9.97 9.04
N ARG A 205 -8.62 10.39 9.67
CA ARG A 205 -8.65 11.37 10.76
C ARG A 205 -8.04 12.69 10.31
N ASN A 206 -8.75 13.79 10.51
CA ASN A 206 -8.15 15.12 10.52
C ASN A 206 -7.61 15.39 11.93
N CYS A 207 -6.29 15.30 12.09
CA CYS A 207 -5.62 15.44 13.38
C CYS A 207 -5.61 16.88 13.90
N THR A 208 -5.64 17.87 13.00
CA THR A 208 -5.69 19.29 13.35
C THR A 208 -7.05 19.66 13.95
N ARG A 209 -8.14 19.12 13.40
CA ARG A 209 -9.51 19.46 13.81
C ARG A 209 -10.19 18.43 14.69
N ARG A 210 -9.56 17.26 14.90
CA ARG A 210 -10.12 16.11 15.63
C ARG A 210 -11.39 15.52 15.00
N GLN A 211 -11.55 15.67 13.69
CA GLN A 211 -12.68 15.15 12.92
C GLN A 211 -12.33 13.79 12.31
N THR A 212 -13.32 12.94 12.04
CA THR A 212 -13.07 11.58 11.55
C THR A 212 -14.09 11.16 10.50
N ALA A 213 -13.62 10.56 9.40
CA ALA A 213 -14.47 9.78 8.50
C ALA A 213 -14.25 8.29 8.76
N MET A 214 -15.35 7.57 9.01
CA MET A 214 -15.36 6.12 9.24
C MET A 214 -15.89 5.45 7.97
N LEU A 215 -15.11 4.55 7.38
CA LEU A 215 -15.41 3.91 6.10
C LEU A 215 -15.38 2.39 6.30
N GLU A 216 -16.42 1.70 5.88
CA GLU A 216 -16.52 0.25 5.90
C GLU A 216 -16.50 -0.29 4.47
N PHE A 217 -15.40 -0.96 4.14
CA PHE A 217 -15.31 -1.80 2.95
C PHE A 217 -16.02 -3.12 3.28
N MET A 218 -17.24 -3.27 2.75
CA MET A 218 -18.11 -4.37 3.15
C MET A 218 -17.64 -5.67 2.50
N ARG A 219 -17.43 -6.69 3.33
CA ARG A 219 -17.17 -8.06 2.86
C ARG A 219 -18.41 -8.58 2.15
N ARG A 220 -18.22 -9.21 1.00
CA ARG A 220 -19.32 -9.93 0.36
C ARG A 220 -19.83 -11.06 1.27
N THR A 221 -21.13 -11.10 1.48
CA THR A 221 -21.81 -12.16 2.24
C THR A 221 -22.80 -12.88 1.33
N GLY A 222 -23.21 -14.08 1.74
CA GLY A 222 -24.08 -14.95 0.94
C GLY A 222 -23.47 -16.33 0.80
N GLY A 223 -24.26 -17.34 1.15
CA GLY A 223 -23.90 -18.75 1.04
C GLY A 223 -24.78 -19.47 0.03
N MET A 224 -24.72 -20.80 0.03
CA MET A 224 -25.53 -21.65 -0.84
C MET A 224 -27.05 -21.42 -0.69
N PHE A 225 -27.48 -20.91 0.47
CA PHE A 225 -28.89 -20.73 0.84
C PHE A 225 -29.32 -19.26 1.04
N THR A 226 -28.43 -18.29 0.85
CA THR A 226 -28.74 -16.86 1.04
C THR A 226 -28.32 -16.05 -0.18
N LYS A 227 -29.17 -15.10 -0.59
CA LYS A 227 -28.87 -14.20 -1.71
C LYS A 227 -27.55 -13.48 -1.43
N ALA A 228 -26.62 -13.57 -2.38
CA ALA A 228 -25.35 -12.88 -2.26
C ALA A 228 -25.54 -11.37 -2.20
N SER A 229 -24.86 -10.72 -1.26
CA SER A 229 -24.80 -9.26 -1.21
C SER A 229 -24.06 -8.72 -2.45
N PRO A 230 -24.34 -7.47 -2.86
CA PRO A 230 -23.59 -6.84 -3.93
C PRO A 230 -22.09 -6.78 -3.62
N LEU A 231 -21.26 -6.93 -4.66
CA LEU A 231 -19.81 -6.80 -4.54
C LEU A 231 -19.40 -5.35 -4.28
N HIS A 232 -18.27 -5.20 -3.58
CA HIS A 232 -17.51 -3.96 -3.48
C HIS A 232 -18.27 -2.79 -2.83
N GLN A 233 -19.26 -3.09 -1.98
CA GLN A 233 -20.03 -2.07 -1.29
C GLN A 233 -19.16 -1.29 -0.32
N LEU A 234 -19.37 0.02 -0.31
CA LEU A 234 -18.74 0.97 0.59
C LEU A 234 -19.85 1.74 1.32
N ARG A 235 -19.72 1.84 2.64
CA ARG A 235 -20.54 2.75 3.44
C ARG A 235 -19.69 3.47 4.46
N GLY A 236 -20.13 4.62 4.92
CA GLY A 236 -19.41 5.38 5.91
C GLY A 236 -20.09 6.67 6.31
N GLU A 237 -19.43 7.40 7.19
CA GLU A 237 -19.90 8.70 7.64
C GLU A 237 -18.73 9.61 8.00
N VAL A 238 -18.91 10.91 7.78
CA VAL A 238 -17.99 11.97 8.16
C VAL A 238 -18.53 12.64 9.42
N ARG A 239 -17.73 12.60 10.48
CA ARG A 239 -18.07 13.06 11.82
C ARG A 239 -17.23 14.27 12.22
N ASP A 240 -17.87 15.14 13.00
CA ASP A 240 -17.18 16.22 13.71
C ASP A 240 -16.38 15.71 14.92
N GLU A 241 -15.78 16.64 15.65
CA GLU A 241 -14.99 16.37 16.86
C GLU A 241 -15.80 15.78 18.02
N THR A 242 -17.13 15.93 18.01
CA THR A 242 -18.02 15.32 18.99
C THR A 242 -18.40 13.89 18.62
N GLY A 243 -18.07 13.47 17.39
CA GLY A 243 -18.47 12.19 16.82
C GLY A 243 -19.83 12.24 16.14
N THR A 244 -20.44 13.42 16.00
CA THR A 244 -21.74 13.58 15.34
C THR A 244 -21.58 13.46 13.83
N PRO A 245 -22.35 12.59 13.15
CA PRO A 245 -22.28 12.47 11.70
C PRO A 245 -22.94 13.67 11.01
N HIS A 246 -22.24 14.27 10.04
CA HIS A 246 -22.78 15.36 9.19
C HIS A 246 -22.97 14.93 7.75
N TYR A 247 -22.17 13.96 7.29
CA TYR A 247 -22.26 13.42 5.95
C TYR A 247 -22.23 11.90 5.96
N VAL A 248 -22.96 11.30 5.03
CA VAL A 248 -22.90 9.87 4.71
C VAL A 248 -22.03 9.65 3.49
N VAL A 249 -21.25 8.57 3.51
CA VAL A 249 -20.43 8.10 2.38
C VAL A 249 -21.04 6.80 1.90
N GLY A 250 -21.25 6.65 0.60
CA GLY A 250 -21.85 5.45 0.04
C GLY A 250 -21.34 5.12 -1.37
N GLY A 251 -21.65 3.91 -1.81
CA GLY A 251 -21.46 3.49 -3.19
C GLY A 251 -20.74 2.15 -3.34
N CYS A 252 -20.09 1.99 -4.47
CA CYS A 252 -19.31 0.82 -4.84
C CYS A 252 -17.88 1.28 -5.11
N TRP A 253 -16.92 0.92 -4.25
CA TRP A 253 -15.56 1.47 -4.32
C TRP A 253 -14.84 1.16 -5.65
N SER A 254 -15.32 0.16 -6.40
CA SER A 254 -14.82 -0.19 -7.74
C SER A 254 -15.47 0.56 -8.91
N GLN A 255 -16.53 1.33 -8.69
CA GLN A 255 -17.35 1.93 -9.75
C GLN A 255 -17.75 3.38 -9.50
N HIS A 256 -18.13 3.72 -8.27
CA HIS A 256 -18.70 5.02 -7.95
C HIS A 256 -18.78 5.21 -6.43
N ILE A 257 -18.29 6.34 -5.93
CA ILE A 257 -18.39 6.75 -4.53
C ILE A 257 -19.02 8.13 -4.47
N TRP A 258 -19.94 8.33 -3.52
CA TRP A 258 -20.60 9.60 -3.29
C TRP A 258 -20.60 9.97 -1.80
N VAL A 259 -20.75 11.26 -1.53
CA VAL A 259 -20.93 11.83 -0.19
C VAL A 259 -22.13 12.76 -0.18
N GLN A 260 -23.04 12.59 0.78
CA GLN A 260 -24.24 13.42 0.93
C GLN A 260 -24.43 13.91 2.37
N THR A 261 -25.18 15.00 2.53
CA THR A 261 -25.57 15.47 3.86
C THR A 261 -26.44 14.44 4.57
N VAL A 262 -26.26 14.25 5.88
CA VAL A 262 -27.18 13.44 6.69
C VAL A 262 -28.54 14.12 6.70
N ASN A 263 -29.52 13.53 6.03
CA ASN A 263 -30.90 14.00 6.09
C ASN A 263 -31.49 13.65 7.46
N ALA A 264 -31.79 14.66 8.28
CA ALA A 264 -32.43 14.51 9.61
C ALA A 264 -33.82 13.82 9.58
N ARG A 265 -34.30 13.38 8.41
CA ARG A 265 -35.59 12.72 8.19
C ARG A 265 -35.57 11.19 8.33
N GLN A 266 -34.43 10.57 8.64
CA GLN A 266 -34.43 9.18 9.10
C GLN A 266 -34.01 9.13 10.58
N PRO A 267 -34.94 9.38 11.52
CA PRO A 267 -34.78 8.81 12.84
C PRO A 267 -34.73 7.29 12.68
N SER A 268 -33.79 6.65 13.36
CA SER A 268 -33.89 5.22 13.65
C SER A 268 -35.28 4.96 14.24
N SER A 269 -36.17 4.31 13.51
CA SER A 269 -37.39 3.78 14.09
C SER A 269 -36.97 2.83 15.21
N PRO A 270 -37.43 3.04 16.46
CA PRO A 270 -37.23 2.05 17.50
C PRO A 270 -37.97 0.79 17.07
N ASP A 271 -37.27 -0.34 17.06
CA ASP A 271 -37.82 -1.67 16.79
C ASP A 271 -39.12 -1.86 17.58
N SER A 272 -40.26 -1.73 16.90
CA SER A 272 -41.53 -2.18 17.42
C SER A 272 -41.66 -3.67 17.13
N GLY A 273 -41.27 -4.49 18.11
CA GLY A 273 -41.89 -5.78 18.38
C GLY A 273 -41.65 -6.89 17.36
N GLY A 274 -40.45 -7.47 17.40
CA GLY A 274 -40.21 -8.85 16.97
C GLY A 274 -39.28 -9.50 17.98
N SER A 275 -39.81 -10.34 18.87
CA SER A 275 -39.05 -11.03 19.91
C SER A 275 -38.00 -11.95 19.29
N ASN A 276 -36.78 -11.46 19.10
CA ASN A 276 -35.60 -12.30 18.95
C ASN A 276 -34.59 -11.88 20.00
N ARG A 277 -34.45 -12.75 21.01
CA ARG A 277 -33.42 -12.66 22.04
C ARG A 277 -32.04 -12.54 21.37
N PRO A 278 -31.09 -11.81 21.96
CA PRO A 278 -29.73 -11.79 21.45
C PRO A 278 -29.17 -13.22 21.48
N TYR A 279 -28.83 -13.76 20.31
CA TYR A 279 -28.03 -14.97 20.21
C TYR A 279 -26.64 -14.65 20.75
N ASP A 280 -26.37 -15.11 21.96
CA ASP A 280 -25.03 -15.23 22.50
C ASP A 280 -24.35 -16.38 21.76
N VAL A 281 -23.43 -16.07 20.85
CA VAL A 281 -22.57 -17.09 20.22
C VAL A 281 -21.33 -17.18 21.11
N SER A 282 -21.43 -18.01 22.14
CA SER A 282 -20.27 -18.54 22.84
C SER A 282 -19.44 -19.35 21.85
N TYR A 283 -18.19 -18.93 21.63
CA TYR A 283 -17.24 -19.67 20.83
C TYR A 283 -16.62 -20.75 21.72
N ASP A 284 -17.13 -21.98 21.64
CA ASP A 284 -16.49 -23.14 22.26
C ASP A 284 -15.28 -23.58 21.43
N PRO A 285 -14.08 -23.74 22.01
CA PRO A 285 -12.95 -24.35 21.33
C PRO A 285 -13.19 -25.86 21.15
N PRO A 286 -12.78 -26.46 20.03
CA PRO A 286 -12.94 -27.91 19.83
C PRO A 286 -12.05 -28.68 20.80
N THR A 287 -12.69 -29.40 21.73
CA THR A 287 -12.08 -30.42 22.58
C THR A 287 -11.78 -31.67 21.76
N THR A 288 -10.50 -31.99 21.63
CA THR A 288 -10.03 -33.30 21.22
C THR A 288 -10.44 -34.34 22.27
N GLY A 289 -11.25 -35.32 21.84
CA GLY A 289 -11.59 -36.47 22.65
C GLY A 289 -10.38 -37.35 22.93
N LEU A 290 -10.11 -37.56 24.21
CA LEU A 290 -9.37 -38.72 24.71
C LEU A 290 -10.14 -39.25 25.91
N GLN A 291 -10.77 -40.42 25.71
CA GLN A 291 -11.47 -41.17 26.74
C GLN A 291 -10.47 -41.55 27.84
N ARG A 292 -10.76 -41.13 29.09
CA ARG A 292 -10.18 -41.72 30.29
C ARG A 292 -10.94 -43.00 30.61
N LEU A 293 -10.20 -44.10 30.72
CA LEU A 293 -10.58 -45.26 31.52
C LEU A 293 -9.98 -45.05 32.92
N ASP A 294 -10.83 -45.12 33.94
CA ASP A 294 -10.45 -45.10 35.35
C ASP A 294 -9.87 -46.45 35.80
N GLY A 295 -8.97 -46.43 36.80
CA GLY A 295 -8.60 -47.67 37.51
C GLY A 295 -7.25 -47.70 38.24
N VAL A 296 -7.16 -47.10 39.43
CA VAL A 296 -6.75 -47.73 40.72
C VAL A 296 -5.38 -48.48 40.85
N HIS A 297 -4.53 -47.98 41.79
CA HIS A 297 -3.46 -48.59 42.64
C HIS A 297 -2.34 -49.45 41.98
N HIS A 298 -1.06 -49.54 42.40
CA HIS A 298 -0.40 -49.53 43.72
C HIS A 298 1.14 -49.34 43.56
N HIS A 299 1.76 -48.80 44.62
CA HIS A 299 3.07 -49.10 45.26
C HIS A 299 4.48 -48.98 44.61
N HIS A 300 5.31 -48.31 45.42
CA HIS A 300 6.71 -48.57 45.86
C HIS A 300 7.94 -48.01 45.12
N ASP A 301 8.60 -47.08 45.84
CA ASP A 301 10.01 -47.00 46.27
C ASP A 301 11.16 -47.23 45.27
N HIS A 302 12.05 -46.23 45.11
CA HIS A 302 13.31 -46.17 45.87
C HIS A 302 14.21 -44.97 45.51
N GLU A 303 14.92 -44.56 46.55
CA GLU A 303 16.01 -43.59 46.76
C GLU A 303 17.17 -43.45 45.72
N ALA A 304 17.54 -42.18 45.51
CA ALA A 304 18.82 -41.53 45.84
C ALA A 304 20.12 -41.61 44.98
N HIS A 305 20.73 -40.41 44.93
CA HIS A 305 22.15 -40.04 45.02
C HIS A 305 23.06 -39.82 43.78
N ALA A 306 23.74 -38.65 43.89
CA ALA A 306 25.14 -38.31 43.55
C ALA A 306 25.46 -37.67 42.17
N GLY A 307 26.00 -36.43 42.23
CA GLY A 307 26.85 -35.82 41.19
C GLY A 307 28.31 -36.32 41.29
N PRO A 308 29.37 -35.58 40.88
CA PRO A 308 29.43 -34.25 40.24
C PRO A 308 30.47 -34.10 39.08
N SER A 309 30.52 -32.88 38.51
CA SER A 309 31.70 -32.14 37.99
C SER A 309 32.40 -32.52 36.67
N THR A 310 32.40 -31.58 35.71
CA THR A 310 33.64 -30.93 35.21
C THR A 310 33.31 -29.69 34.34
N ALA A 311 34.06 -28.61 34.59
CA ALA A 311 34.03 -27.30 33.91
C ALA A 311 34.66 -27.39 32.49
N LEU A 312 34.56 -26.46 31.52
CA LEU A 312 34.77 -25.01 31.51
C LEU A 312 34.55 -24.54 30.05
N LEU A 313 33.82 -23.44 29.82
CA LEU A 313 34.21 -22.26 28.98
C LEU A 313 32.98 -21.46 28.52
N HIS A 314 32.91 -20.25 29.08
CA HIS A 314 32.07 -19.14 28.67
C HIS A 314 32.36 -18.69 27.22
N CYS A 315 31.31 -18.44 26.45
CA CYS A 315 31.24 -17.29 25.55
C CYS A 315 29.77 -16.83 25.50
N GLY A 316 29.52 -15.61 25.96
CA GLY A 316 28.20 -15.03 26.11
C GLY A 316 27.42 -15.00 24.80
N LYS A 317 26.20 -15.54 24.83
CA LYS A 317 25.19 -15.29 23.82
C LYS A 317 24.54 -13.96 24.17
N SER A 318 24.73 -12.96 23.32
CA SER A 318 23.92 -11.76 23.31
C SER A 318 22.48 -12.13 22.97
N ASP A 319 21.55 -11.72 23.82
CA ASP A 319 20.12 -11.96 23.69
C ASP A 319 19.56 -11.38 22.38
N ASP A 320 19.19 -12.26 21.44
CA ASP A 320 18.27 -11.96 20.34
C ASP A 320 16.86 -11.75 20.90
N SER A 321 16.63 -10.61 21.55
CA SER A 321 15.30 -10.14 21.94
C SER A 321 14.75 -9.19 20.88
N PHE A 322 14.32 -9.74 19.75
CA PHE A 322 13.46 -8.99 18.83
C PHE A 322 12.09 -8.82 19.49
N ALA A 323 11.84 -7.60 20.00
CA ALA A 323 10.52 -7.17 20.41
C ALA A 323 9.52 -7.37 19.26
N ASN A 324 8.38 -8.00 19.58
CA ASN A 324 7.24 -8.18 18.68
C ASN A 324 6.82 -6.81 18.10
N LEU A 325 7.12 -6.57 16.83
CA LEU A 325 6.66 -5.41 16.06
C LEU A 325 5.17 -5.59 15.71
N ASP A 326 4.28 -5.19 16.63
CA ASP A 326 2.86 -5.01 16.32
C ASP A 326 2.60 -3.65 15.68
N ASP A 327 3.11 -3.51 14.46
CA ASP A 327 2.94 -2.34 13.57
C ASP A 327 1.50 -2.26 12.98
N SER A 328 0.53 -2.85 13.66
CA SER A 328 -0.88 -2.86 13.28
C SER A 328 -1.59 -1.63 13.87
N PRO A 329 -2.52 -0.97 13.16
CA PRO A 329 -3.54 -0.21 13.87
C PRO A 329 -4.23 -1.16 14.87
N PRO A 330 -4.59 -0.70 16.09
CA PRO A 330 -5.22 -1.55 17.07
C PRO A 330 -6.50 -2.14 16.47
N VAL A 331 -6.46 -3.43 16.15
CA VAL A 331 -7.66 -4.25 16.06
C VAL A 331 -7.74 -4.91 17.41
N SER A 332 -8.62 -4.37 18.26
CA SER A 332 -8.81 -4.86 19.62
C SER A 332 -9.06 -6.37 19.64
N PRO A 333 -8.26 -7.16 20.37
CA PRO A 333 -8.72 -8.43 20.88
C PRO A 333 -9.62 -8.14 22.08
N SER A 334 -10.88 -8.57 22.01
CA SER A 334 -11.75 -8.88 23.16
C SER A 334 -11.66 -7.93 24.37
N GLY A 335 -12.46 -6.84 24.38
CA GLY A 335 -12.62 -6.04 25.62
C GLY A 335 -13.09 -4.58 25.52
N LEU A 336 -13.56 -4.06 24.38
CA LEU A 336 -14.23 -2.76 24.32
C LEU A 336 -15.34 -2.77 23.24
N ARG A 337 -16.54 -3.21 23.62
CA ARG A 337 -17.75 -3.01 22.79
C ARG A 337 -18.25 -1.57 23.01
N SER A 338 -18.09 -0.67 22.02
CA SER A 338 -19.06 0.42 21.69
C SER A 338 -18.56 1.49 20.68
N LYS A 339 -17.24 1.76 20.52
CA LYS A 339 -16.81 3.02 19.84
C LYS A 339 -16.69 3.03 18.30
N HIS A 340 -16.86 1.90 17.59
CA HIS A 340 -16.58 1.81 16.15
C HIS A 340 -17.79 1.53 15.25
N LYS A 341 -19.01 1.63 15.78
CA LYS A 341 -20.22 1.39 14.99
C LYS A 341 -20.54 2.62 14.14
N LEU A 342 -20.85 2.42 12.85
CA LEU A 342 -21.51 3.45 12.03
C LEU A 342 -22.86 3.79 12.68
N THR A 343 -23.16 5.08 12.79
CA THR A 343 -24.39 5.55 13.43
C THR A 343 -25.52 5.69 12.42
N VAL A 344 -25.18 5.88 11.14
CA VAL A 344 -26.15 5.94 10.05
C VAL A 344 -26.23 4.59 9.32
N CYS A 345 -27.43 4.00 9.28
CA CYS A 345 -27.70 2.82 8.48
C CYS A 345 -28.00 3.23 7.03
N LEU A 346 -27.01 3.12 6.14
CA LEU A 346 -27.31 3.07 4.72
C LEU A 346 -27.86 1.68 4.39
N GLU A 347 -29.10 1.60 3.92
CA GLU A 347 -29.66 0.37 3.38
C GLU A 347 -28.86 -0.05 2.14
N GLN A 348 -28.61 -1.36 2.00
CA GLN A 348 -27.81 -1.93 0.90
C GLN A 348 -28.40 -1.65 -0.51
N ASN A 349 -29.66 -1.20 -0.57
CA ASN A 349 -30.39 -0.83 -1.79
C ASN A 349 -30.81 0.64 -1.81
N SER A 350 -30.10 1.52 -1.10
CA SER A 350 -30.40 2.95 -1.10
C SER A 350 -30.46 3.48 -2.54
N PRO A 351 -31.46 4.31 -2.90
CA PRO A 351 -31.57 4.87 -4.24
C PRO A 351 -30.31 5.64 -4.64
N SER A 352 -30.14 5.85 -5.95
CA SER A 352 -29.07 6.71 -6.49
C SER A 352 -29.04 8.06 -5.75
N PRO A 353 -27.84 8.61 -5.47
CA PRO A 353 -27.73 9.83 -4.66
C PRO A 353 -28.54 10.97 -5.30
N ASP A 354 -29.38 11.67 -4.51
CA ASP A 354 -29.98 12.94 -4.95
C ASP A 354 -28.87 13.93 -5.37
N PRO A 355 -28.83 14.38 -6.64
CA PRO A 355 -27.82 15.31 -7.12
C PRO A 355 -27.76 16.62 -6.32
N ARG A 356 -28.87 17.06 -5.71
CA ARG A 356 -28.95 18.31 -4.96
C ARG A 356 -28.23 18.25 -3.61
N ASP A 357 -28.14 17.07 -3.02
CA ASP A 357 -27.52 16.84 -1.71
C ASP A 357 -26.10 16.25 -1.82
N THR A 358 -25.61 16.02 -3.04
CA THR A 358 -24.30 15.42 -3.31
C THR A 358 -23.18 16.44 -3.16
N LEU A 359 -22.33 16.21 -2.15
CA LEU A 359 -21.16 17.03 -1.87
C LEU A 359 -19.94 16.60 -2.70
N VAL A 360 -19.69 15.30 -2.79
CA VAL A 360 -18.57 14.72 -3.53
C VAL A 360 -19.10 13.55 -4.34
N GLU A 361 -18.72 13.50 -5.61
CA GLU A 361 -18.93 12.33 -6.48
C GLU A 361 -17.60 11.94 -7.10
N TRP A 362 -17.30 10.64 -7.13
CA TRP A 362 -16.11 10.11 -7.79
C TRP A 362 -16.42 8.82 -8.52
N ARG A 363 -15.83 8.69 -9.72
CA ARG A 363 -15.83 7.47 -10.54
C ARG A 363 -14.40 7.20 -11.00
N PRO A 364 -13.99 5.93 -11.09
CA PRO A 364 -12.72 5.59 -11.69
C PRO A 364 -12.72 5.99 -13.17
N ALA A 365 -11.56 6.39 -13.67
CA ALA A 365 -11.36 6.59 -15.10
C ALA A 365 -11.63 5.27 -15.85
N ALA A 366 -12.18 5.37 -17.06
CA ALA A 366 -12.38 4.20 -17.91
C ALA A 366 -11.02 3.56 -18.25
N ASP A 367 -10.96 2.24 -18.17
CA ASP A 367 -9.80 1.47 -18.61
C ASP A 367 -9.59 1.68 -20.13
N PRO A 368 -8.34 1.73 -20.61
CA PRO A 368 -8.05 1.70 -22.04
C PRO A 368 -8.69 0.48 -22.73
N PRO A 369 -9.12 0.58 -24.01
CA PRO A 369 -9.75 -0.54 -24.72
C PRO A 369 -8.88 -1.81 -24.78
N ASN A 370 -7.56 -1.65 -24.77
CA ASN A 370 -6.55 -2.71 -24.78
C ASN A 370 -6.12 -3.15 -23.37
N SER A 371 -6.73 -2.66 -22.30
CA SER A 371 -6.35 -2.94 -20.91
C SER A 371 -6.28 -4.44 -20.62
N CYS A 372 -7.26 -5.23 -21.10
CA CYS A 372 -7.29 -6.67 -20.88
C CYS A 372 -6.07 -7.41 -21.47
N ALA A 373 -5.54 -6.93 -22.59
CA ALA A 373 -4.34 -7.47 -23.22
C ALA A 373 -3.05 -7.07 -22.47
N TYR A 374 -3.09 -5.97 -21.72
CA TYR A 374 -1.95 -5.41 -20.99
C TYR A 374 -2.19 -5.44 -19.48
N PHE A 375 -2.31 -6.65 -18.93
CA PHE A 375 -2.37 -6.91 -17.48
C PHE A 375 -3.54 -6.22 -16.74
N ASN A 376 -4.59 -5.79 -17.45
CA ASN A 376 -5.67 -4.95 -16.92
C ASN A 376 -5.16 -3.61 -16.37
N PHE A 377 -4.15 -3.02 -17.01
CA PHE A 377 -3.59 -1.73 -16.62
C PHE A 377 -4.56 -0.58 -16.95
N THR A 378 -4.61 0.40 -16.03
CA THR A 378 -5.15 1.74 -16.29
C THR A 378 -4.20 2.50 -17.23
N SER A 379 -4.65 3.64 -17.78
CA SER A 379 -3.75 4.50 -18.57
C SER A 379 -2.49 4.87 -17.76
N VAL A 380 -2.66 5.30 -16.50
CA VAL A 380 -1.54 5.66 -15.63
C VAL A 380 -0.60 4.47 -15.44
N ALA A 381 -1.12 3.27 -15.14
CA ALA A 381 -0.29 2.08 -14.96
C ALA A 381 0.53 1.72 -16.21
N MET A 382 0.01 1.98 -17.41
CA MET A 382 0.79 1.83 -18.63
C MET A 382 1.99 2.77 -18.64
N GLU A 383 1.87 4.01 -18.17
CA GLU A 383 2.92 5.04 -18.24
C GLU A 383 4.08 4.80 -17.25
N LEU A 384 3.84 4.14 -16.11
CA LEU A 384 4.77 4.12 -14.97
C LEU A 384 6.15 3.50 -15.25
N ASN A 385 6.21 2.52 -16.14
CA ASN A 385 7.46 1.84 -16.47
C ASN A 385 8.05 2.26 -17.83
N GLU A 386 7.52 3.33 -18.42
CA GLU A 386 8.08 3.94 -19.63
C GLU A 386 9.40 4.67 -19.30
N VAL A 387 10.47 4.37 -20.06
CA VAL A 387 11.67 5.22 -20.13
C VAL A 387 11.41 6.26 -21.22
N SER A 388 10.65 7.29 -20.85
CA SER A 388 10.34 8.43 -21.71
C SER A 388 11.50 9.44 -21.65
N PRO A 389 11.56 10.44 -22.55
CA PRO A 389 12.66 11.40 -22.58
C PRO A 389 12.91 12.12 -21.24
N ASP A 390 11.90 12.30 -20.38
CA ASP A 390 12.02 12.85 -19.02
C ASP A 390 12.51 11.86 -17.95
N TYR A 391 12.84 10.63 -18.33
CA TYR A 391 13.46 9.61 -17.49
C TYR A 391 14.62 8.87 -18.16
N ASP A 392 15.06 9.28 -19.36
CA ASP A 392 16.15 8.60 -20.07
C ASP A 392 17.51 9.24 -19.76
N PRO A 393 18.45 8.52 -19.11
CA PRO A 393 19.81 9.02 -18.90
C PRO A 393 20.56 9.35 -20.20
N LYS A 394 20.19 8.74 -21.34
CA LYS A 394 20.76 9.06 -22.65
C LYS A 394 20.40 10.46 -23.13
N GLU A 395 19.25 10.98 -22.69
CA GLU A 395 18.81 12.36 -22.92
C GLU A 395 19.39 13.32 -21.87
N GLY A 396 20.37 12.88 -21.06
CA GLY A 396 20.99 13.68 -20.01
C GLY A 396 20.12 13.83 -18.76
N VAL A 397 19.05 13.04 -18.60
CA VAL A 397 18.19 13.12 -17.42
C VAL A 397 18.84 12.44 -16.21
N PRO A 398 18.91 13.12 -15.05
CA PRO A 398 19.53 12.61 -13.83
C PRO A 398 18.61 11.61 -13.08
N VAL A 399 18.41 10.40 -13.62
CA VAL A 399 17.68 9.31 -12.95
C VAL A 399 18.67 8.30 -12.34
N PRO A 400 18.51 7.88 -11.07
CA PRO A 400 19.43 6.94 -10.46
C PRO A 400 19.34 5.55 -11.10
N ILE A 401 20.47 4.83 -11.16
CA ILE A 401 20.52 3.43 -11.64
C ILE A 401 19.65 2.46 -10.82
N THR A 402 19.24 2.88 -9.62
CA THR A 402 18.34 2.13 -8.73
C THR A 402 16.87 2.30 -9.10
N ASP A 403 16.51 3.17 -10.05
CA ASP A 403 15.12 3.35 -10.48
C ASP A 403 14.54 2.07 -11.10
N SER A 404 13.32 1.70 -10.70
CA SER A 404 12.63 0.49 -11.15
C SER A 404 12.55 0.36 -12.68
N ARG A 405 12.58 1.46 -13.44
CA ARG A 405 12.58 1.42 -14.92
C ARG A 405 13.80 0.69 -15.51
N PHE A 406 14.92 0.67 -14.79
CA PHE A 406 16.17 0.02 -15.19
C PHE A 406 16.31 -1.40 -14.64
N ARG A 407 15.27 -1.92 -13.98
CA ARG A 407 15.26 -3.27 -13.46
C ARG A 407 15.05 -4.30 -14.59
N THR A 408 16.08 -5.09 -14.87
CA THR A 408 16.17 -5.93 -16.07
C THR A 408 15.13 -7.05 -16.16
N ASP A 409 14.87 -7.80 -15.07
CA ASP A 409 13.85 -8.87 -15.07
C ASP A 409 12.46 -8.33 -15.38
N GLN A 410 12.11 -7.18 -14.81
CA GLN A 410 10.86 -6.49 -15.07
C GLN A 410 10.76 -6.01 -16.53
N ARG A 411 11.82 -5.41 -17.08
CA ARG A 411 11.85 -4.95 -18.48
C ARG A 411 11.70 -6.10 -19.46
N LEU A 412 12.48 -7.17 -19.29
CA LEU A 412 12.40 -8.36 -20.12
C LEU A 412 10.99 -8.96 -20.11
N TYR A 413 10.32 -8.95 -18.95
CA TYR A 413 8.96 -9.46 -18.85
C TYR A 413 7.94 -8.57 -19.57
N GLU A 414 8.08 -7.24 -19.47
CA GLU A 414 7.24 -6.27 -20.22
C GLU A 414 7.40 -6.41 -21.75
N GLU A 415 8.60 -6.80 -22.20
CA GLU A 415 8.93 -7.08 -23.60
C GLU A 415 8.50 -8.48 -24.07
N GLY A 416 7.87 -9.28 -23.20
CA GLY A 416 7.42 -10.64 -23.53
C GLY A 416 8.54 -11.71 -23.52
N ARG A 417 9.76 -11.36 -23.09
CA ARG A 417 10.92 -12.26 -23.00
C ARG A 417 10.89 -13.07 -21.70
N VAL A 418 9.84 -13.88 -21.53
CA VAL A 418 9.48 -14.54 -20.25
C VAL A 418 10.60 -15.41 -19.67
N ASN A 419 11.26 -16.24 -20.50
CA ASN A 419 12.32 -17.14 -20.02
C ASN A 419 13.54 -16.37 -19.50
N GLU A 420 13.92 -15.30 -20.21
CA GLU A 420 15.03 -14.45 -19.82
C GLU A 420 14.69 -13.65 -18.57
N ALA A 421 13.46 -13.11 -18.48
CA ALA A 421 12.97 -12.45 -17.28
C ALA A 421 13.01 -13.36 -16.05
N GLN A 422 12.60 -14.63 -16.21
CA GLN A 422 12.64 -15.61 -15.12
C GLN A 422 14.08 -15.95 -14.69
N ALA A 423 15.02 -16.04 -15.64
CA ALA A 423 16.44 -16.28 -15.34
C ALA A 423 17.06 -15.08 -14.62
N GLU A 424 16.80 -13.87 -15.10
CA GLU A 424 17.30 -12.63 -14.52
C GLU A 424 16.71 -12.38 -13.12
N LYS A 425 15.42 -12.69 -12.92
CA LYS A 425 14.77 -12.65 -11.61
C LYS A 425 15.49 -13.54 -10.60
N ARG A 426 15.78 -14.80 -10.97
CA ARG A 426 16.53 -15.72 -10.10
C ARG A 426 17.91 -15.16 -9.76
N ARG A 427 18.64 -14.66 -10.77
CA ARG A 427 19.98 -14.06 -10.60
C ARG A 427 19.94 -12.88 -9.62
N LEU A 428 18.96 -11.97 -9.74
CA LEU A 428 18.80 -10.82 -8.86
C LEU A 428 18.46 -11.23 -7.43
N GLU A 429 17.54 -12.16 -7.24
CA GLU A 429 17.17 -12.67 -5.91
C GLU A 429 18.32 -13.40 -5.23
N GLU A 430 19.10 -14.20 -5.97
CA GLU A 430 20.31 -14.86 -5.47
C GLU A 430 21.39 -13.85 -5.09
N LYS A 431 21.63 -12.85 -5.94
CA LYS A 431 22.56 -11.74 -5.64
C LYS A 431 22.13 -11.01 -4.37
N GLN A 432 20.85 -10.73 -4.20
CA GLN A 432 20.32 -10.07 -3.00
C GLN A 432 20.47 -10.96 -1.75
N ARG A 433 20.18 -12.26 -1.86
CA ARG A 433 20.38 -13.24 -0.78
C ARG A 433 21.85 -13.33 -0.36
N ALA A 434 22.77 -13.40 -1.32
CA ALA A 434 24.20 -13.43 -1.07
C ALA A 434 24.69 -12.12 -0.40
N ALA A 435 24.27 -10.96 -0.92
CA ALA A 435 24.61 -9.66 -0.34
C ALA A 435 24.07 -9.50 1.09
N ARG A 436 22.87 -10.01 1.38
CA ARG A 436 22.33 -10.05 2.74
C ARG A 436 23.19 -10.92 3.67
N LYS A 437 23.60 -12.11 3.22
CA LYS A 437 24.43 -13.03 4.03
C LYS A 437 25.82 -12.45 4.31
N ALA A 438 26.39 -11.70 3.38
CA ALA A 438 27.70 -11.07 3.52
C ALA A 438 27.67 -9.75 4.32
N ARG A 439 26.50 -9.18 4.56
CA ARG A 439 26.36 -7.88 5.22
C ARG A 439 26.49 -8.04 6.73
N ILE A 440 27.43 -7.29 7.31
CA ILE A 440 27.67 -7.22 8.76
C ILE A 440 26.76 -6.17 9.40
N ASP A 441 26.65 -4.99 8.79
CA ASP A 441 25.90 -3.86 9.33
C ASP A 441 24.43 -3.83 8.90
N GLU A 442 23.58 -3.14 9.68
CA GLU A 442 22.20 -2.88 9.27
C GLU A 442 22.17 -2.04 7.99
N TRP A 443 21.24 -2.35 7.07
CA TRP A 443 21.04 -1.53 5.88
C TRP A 443 20.57 -0.13 6.25
N GLN A 444 21.24 0.89 5.72
CA GLN A 444 20.79 2.27 5.81
C GLN A 444 20.20 2.72 4.48
N PRO A 445 18.88 2.95 4.40
CA PRO A 445 18.26 3.52 3.21
C PRO A 445 18.83 4.90 2.89
N ARG A 446 18.95 5.18 1.60
CA ARG A 446 19.65 6.37 1.12
C ARG A 446 18.81 7.63 1.25
N TRP A 447 17.50 7.53 1.00
CA TRP A 447 16.62 8.68 0.87
C TRP A 447 15.61 8.79 2.01
N PHE A 448 15.37 7.71 2.73
CA PHE A 448 14.45 7.68 3.86
C PHE A 448 15.17 7.41 5.17
N GLU A 449 14.58 7.88 6.26
CA GLU A 449 15.04 7.62 7.61
C GLU A 449 13.88 7.41 8.57
N ARG A 450 14.17 6.72 9.68
CA ARG A 450 13.21 6.46 10.74
C ARG A 450 13.13 7.68 11.65
N ARG A 451 11.97 8.33 11.72
CA ARG A 451 11.67 9.46 12.63
C ARG A 451 10.38 9.20 13.41
N LEU A 452 10.35 9.62 14.67
CA LEU A 452 9.12 9.59 15.45
C LEU A 452 8.09 10.56 14.84
N ASP A 453 6.87 10.08 14.68
CA ASP A 453 5.72 10.88 14.25
C ASP A 453 4.66 10.84 15.36
N PRO A 454 4.57 11.89 16.21
CA PRO A 454 3.70 11.87 17.38
C PRO A 454 2.20 11.80 17.03
N ILE A 455 1.81 12.07 15.78
CA ILE A 455 0.42 11.97 15.34
C ILE A 455 0.03 10.51 15.06
N VAL A 456 1.01 9.68 14.69
CA VAL A 456 0.80 8.28 14.32
C VAL A 456 1.23 7.32 15.43
N SER A 457 2.44 7.50 15.96
CA SER A 457 3.00 6.67 17.01
C SER A 457 3.95 7.46 17.88
N LYS A 458 3.74 7.38 19.20
CA LYS A 458 4.63 8.00 20.19
C LYS A 458 5.88 7.16 20.49
N LYS A 459 5.91 5.89 20.03
CA LYS A 459 6.93 4.91 20.43
C LYS A 459 7.68 4.33 19.25
N GLU A 460 7.03 4.20 18.09
CA GLU A 460 7.60 3.56 16.93
C GLU A 460 7.85 4.61 15.84
N PRO A 461 9.08 4.70 15.30
CA PRO A 461 9.38 5.65 14.25
C PRO A 461 8.79 5.20 12.91
N THR A 462 8.42 6.18 12.10
CA THR A 462 7.91 6.02 10.73
C THR A 462 9.00 6.37 9.73
N TRP A 463 8.88 5.86 8.50
CA TRP A 463 9.78 6.25 7.43
C TRP A 463 9.41 7.61 6.86
N GLN A 464 10.36 8.55 6.88
CA GLN A 464 10.21 9.90 6.36
C GLN A 464 11.34 10.21 5.39
N LEU A 465 11.06 11.03 4.38
CA LEU A 465 12.08 11.49 3.43
C LEU A 465 13.14 12.30 4.17
N ARG A 466 14.41 11.99 3.92
CA ARG A 466 15.55 12.74 4.47
C ARG A 466 15.52 14.17 3.93
N GLN A 467 15.72 15.12 4.84
CA GLN A 467 15.87 16.53 4.48
C GLN A 467 17.29 16.82 3.98
N THR A 468 18.30 16.14 4.54
CA THR A 468 19.71 16.34 4.18
C THR A 468 20.45 15.00 4.15
N PRO A 469 21.05 14.59 3.00
CA PRO A 469 20.79 15.16 1.68
C PRO A 469 19.37 14.82 1.20
N SER A 470 18.67 15.81 0.65
CA SER A 470 17.37 15.62 0.00
C SER A 470 17.55 14.99 -1.38
N TYR A 471 16.67 14.04 -1.73
CA TYR A 471 16.66 13.39 -3.04
C TYR A 471 16.56 14.41 -4.18
N TRP A 472 15.60 15.33 -4.08
CA TRP A 472 15.33 16.31 -5.12
C TRP A 472 16.44 17.35 -5.26
N ASP A 473 17.12 17.69 -4.15
CA ASP A 473 18.28 18.55 -4.18
C ASP A 473 19.46 17.87 -4.87
N LYS A 474 19.75 16.61 -4.51
CA LYS A 474 20.79 15.82 -5.19
C LYS A 474 20.51 15.60 -6.68
N LYS A 475 19.24 15.40 -7.05
CA LYS A 475 18.84 15.28 -8.44
C LYS A 475 19.11 16.56 -9.23
N ARG A 476 18.76 17.72 -8.66
CA ARG A 476 19.04 19.03 -9.26
C ARG A 476 20.55 19.29 -9.36
N ASP A 477 21.30 19.07 -8.28
CA ASP A 477 22.75 19.27 -8.27
C ASP A 477 23.44 18.42 -9.35
N TYR A 478 22.99 17.18 -9.55
CA TYR A 478 23.52 16.31 -10.61
C TYR A 478 23.13 16.80 -12.01
N ALA A 479 21.90 17.30 -12.19
CA ALA A 479 21.47 17.95 -13.44
C ALA A 479 22.39 19.14 -13.79
N ASP A 480 22.68 20.00 -12.82
CA ASP A 480 23.53 21.17 -13.00
C ASP A 480 24.96 20.78 -13.39
N LEU A 481 25.49 19.68 -12.82
CA LEU A 481 26.80 19.14 -13.18
C LEU A 481 26.83 18.60 -14.62
N LEU A 482 25.79 17.89 -15.06
CA LEU A 482 25.68 17.40 -16.44
C LEU A 482 25.60 18.55 -17.45
N MET A 483 24.84 19.61 -17.14
CA MET A 483 24.75 20.79 -17.99
C MET A 483 26.11 21.52 -18.10
N ARG A 484 26.88 21.59 -17.01
CA ARG A 484 28.22 22.20 -17.01
C ARG A 484 29.25 21.38 -17.79
N SER A 485 29.17 20.05 -17.76
CA SER A 485 30.12 19.20 -18.49
C SER A 485 29.88 19.18 -20.00
N GLN A 486 28.66 19.50 -20.44
CA GLN A 486 28.27 19.61 -21.85
C GLN A 486 28.45 21.01 -22.43
N ALA A 487 28.76 22.03 -21.63
CA ALA A 487 28.96 23.39 -22.11
C ALA A 487 30.23 23.47 -22.99
N PRO A 488 30.16 24.06 -24.20
CA PRO A 488 31.33 24.22 -25.05
C PRO A 488 32.38 25.08 -24.34
N ASN A 489 33.61 24.57 -24.33
CA ASN A 489 34.76 25.16 -23.65
C ASN A 489 35.19 26.46 -24.37
N THR A 490 34.50 27.57 -24.10
CA THR A 490 34.71 28.86 -24.79
C THR A 490 35.95 29.62 -24.32
N ASN A 491 36.77 29.05 -23.43
CA ASN A 491 38.00 29.67 -22.92
C ASN A 491 39.28 28.88 -23.26
N ARG A 492 39.53 28.60 -24.55
CA ARG A 492 40.86 28.16 -25.01
C ARG A 492 41.47 28.93 -26.19
N HIS A 493 40.85 30.02 -26.66
CA HIS A 493 41.48 30.90 -27.66
C HIS A 493 41.23 32.39 -27.34
N ALA A 494 41.85 32.88 -26.27
CA ALA A 494 41.95 34.32 -26.01
C ALA A 494 43.18 34.65 -25.15
N THR A 495 44.36 34.16 -25.54
CA THR A 495 45.66 34.70 -25.10
C THR A 495 46.76 34.09 -25.95
N MET A 496 47.09 34.75 -27.06
CA MET A 496 48.44 34.93 -27.64
C MET A 496 48.26 35.51 -29.04
N GLY A 497 48.20 36.83 -29.11
CA GLY A 497 48.03 37.56 -30.36
C GLY A 497 47.89 39.05 -30.12
N HIS A 498 48.93 39.68 -29.58
CA HIS A 498 49.46 40.98 -30.04
C HIS A 498 50.51 41.51 -29.06
N GLY A 499 51.73 41.64 -29.56
CA GLY A 499 52.86 42.33 -28.94
C GLY A 499 53.93 42.54 -30.00
N GLN A 500 53.69 43.47 -30.92
CA GLN A 500 54.74 44.08 -31.76
C GLN A 500 55.38 45.23 -30.97
N GLY A 501 56.70 45.36 -31.06
CA GLY A 501 57.44 46.55 -30.64
C GLY A 501 58.91 46.24 -30.30
N GLY A 502 59.79 46.35 -31.30
CA GLY A 502 61.24 46.17 -31.20
C GLY A 502 61.87 45.86 -32.54
#